data_AF-A0A6C0EMX7-F1
#
_entry.id   AF-A0A6C0EMX7-F1
#
_cell.length_a   1.000
_cell.length_b   1.000
_cell.length_c   1.000
_cell.angle_alpha   90.00
_cell.angle_beta   90.00
_cell.angle_gamma   90.00
#
_symmetry.space_group_name_H-M   'P 1'
#
loop_
_entity.id
_entity.type
_entity.pdbx_description
1 polymer ?
#
loop_
_entity_poly.entity_id
_entity_poly.type
_entity_poly.pdbx_seq_one_letter_code
_entity_poly.pdbx_strand_id
1 'polypeptide(L)'
;MEIIVPIDPLPTGESPPENKFQKYTIEVLGWVGSVLILTAYVSSLERTTDFLFNTLGAAGVLIVCVKKRAFQPIVLNAAWMIGGCYKYFLTDS
;
A
#
# COMPACT_ATOMS: atom_id res chain seq x y z
N MET A 1 -47.20 -7.25 -38.58
CA MET A 1 -47.37 -6.64 -37.24
C MET A 1 -46.09 -6.99 -36.49
N GLU A 2 -45.10 -6.10 -36.54
CA GLU A 2 -43.82 -6.31 -35.87
C GLU A 2 -43.97 -5.88 -34.41
N ILE A 3 -43.76 -6.83 -33.51
CA ILE A 3 -43.81 -6.59 -32.06
C ILE A 3 -42.50 -5.89 -31.70
N ILE A 4 -42.56 -4.58 -31.48
CA ILE A 4 -41.46 -3.79 -30.94
C ILE A 4 -41.30 -4.23 -29.47
N VAL A 5 -40.30 -5.08 -29.21
CA VAL A 5 -39.90 -5.42 -27.84
C VAL A 5 -39.20 -4.21 -27.24
N PRO A 6 -39.58 -3.75 -26.03
CA PRO A 6 -38.86 -2.70 -25.33
C PRO A 6 -37.42 -3.16 -25.09
N ILE A 7 -36.46 -2.41 -25.64
CA ILE A 7 -35.05 -2.65 -25.40
C ILE A 7 -34.78 -2.04 -24.02
N ASP A 8 -34.84 -2.87 -22.97
CA ASP A 8 -34.45 -2.43 -21.64
C ASP A 8 -33.01 -1.90 -21.70
N PRO A 9 -32.71 -0.73 -21.10
CA PRO A 9 -31.35 -0.22 -21.05
C PRO A 9 -30.45 -1.25 -20.37
N LEU A 10 -29.41 -1.69 -21.07
CA LEU A 10 -28.34 -2.51 -20.51
C LEU A 10 -27.83 -1.83 -19.23
N PRO A 11 -27.67 -2.54 -18.11
CA PRO A 11 -27.02 -1.99 -16.94
C PRO A 11 -25.56 -1.72 -17.31
N THR A 12 -25.25 -0.47 -17.66
CA THR A 12 -23.89 0.02 -17.82
C THR A 12 -23.22 -0.14 -16.47
N GLY A 13 -22.29 -1.10 -16.38
CA GLY A 13 -21.49 -1.41 -15.20
C GLY A 13 -20.50 -0.29 -14.86
N GLU A 14 -21.00 0.94 -14.69
CA GLU A 14 -20.22 2.06 -14.23
C GLU A 14 -19.90 1.82 -12.75
N SER A 15 -18.66 1.43 -12.49
CA SER A 15 -18.12 1.38 -11.13
C SER A 15 -18.38 2.73 -10.45
N PRO A 16 -18.89 2.75 -9.20
CA PRO A 16 -19.20 3.99 -8.51
C PRO A 16 -17.97 4.92 -8.52
N PRO A 17 -18.16 6.24 -8.71
CA PRO A 17 -17.07 7.18 -8.81
C PRO A 17 -16.19 7.07 -7.56
N GLU A 18 -14.90 6.76 -7.77
CA GLU A 18 -13.89 6.76 -6.71
C GLU A 18 -14.00 8.06 -5.91
N ASN A 19 -14.25 7.94 -4.61
CA ASN A 19 -14.35 9.11 -3.75
C ASN A 19 -12.96 9.77 -3.69
N LYS A 20 -12.84 11.01 -4.17
CA LYS A 20 -11.58 11.76 -4.20
C LYS A 20 -10.85 11.74 -2.84
N PHE A 21 -11.58 11.73 -1.73
CA PHE A 21 -11.00 11.61 -0.39
C PHE A 21 -10.26 10.29 -0.19
N GLN A 22 -10.81 9.17 -0.65
CA GLN A 22 -10.15 7.86 -0.56
C GLN A 22 -8.82 7.84 -1.32
N LYS A 23 -8.79 8.49 -2.50
CA LYS A 23 -7.57 8.64 -3.28
C LYS A 23 -6.48 9.38 -2.49
N TYR A 24 -6.81 10.54 -1.93
CA TYR A 24 -5.86 11.33 -1.14
C TYR A 24 -5.38 10.59 0.10
N THR A 25 -6.28 9.90 0.82
CA THR A 25 -5.89 9.11 2.00
C THR A 25 -4.89 8.01 1.64
N ILE A 26 -5.08 7.33 0.52
CA ILE A 26 -4.16 6.29 0.05
C ILE A 26 -2.80 6.90 -0.31
N GLU A 27 -2.76 8.05 -1.00
CA GLU A 27 -1.49 8.72 -1.29
C GLU A 27 -0.74 9.15 -0.03
N VAL A 28 -1.45 9.76 0.93
CA VAL A 28 -0.86 10.20 2.21
C VAL A 28 -0.28 9.01 2.97
N LEU A 29 -0.98 7.87 3.00
CA LEU A 29 -0.47 6.65 3.64
C LEU A 29 0.87 6.20 3.04
N GLY A 30 1.01 6.27 1.71
CA GLY A 30 2.25 5.93 1.01
C GLY A 30 3.40 6.89 1.33
N TRP A 31 3.11 8.19 1.40
CA TRP A 31 4.10 9.20 1.80
C TRP A 31 4.54 9.04 3.25
N VAL A 32 3.60 8.87 4.18
CA VAL A 32 3.90 8.63 5.60
C VAL A 32 4.76 7.37 5.74
N GLY A 33 4.39 6.28 5.07
CA GLY A 33 5.16 5.04 5.10
C GLY A 33 6.59 5.22 4.57
N SER A 34 6.74 5.97 3.48
CA SER A 34 8.07 6.28 2.90
C SER A 34 8.94 7.10 3.85
N VAL A 35 8.37 8.08 4.56
CA VAL A 35 9.09 8.88 5.56
C VAL A 35 9.53 8.02 6.74
N LEU A 36 8.70 7.07 7.20
CA LEU A 36 9.08 6.15 8.28
C LEU A 36 10.27 5.28 7.89
N ILE A 37 10.24 4.67 6.70
CA ILE A 37 11.36 3.86 6.19
C ILE A 37 12.62 4.72 6.07
N LEU A 38 12.50 5.91 5.47
CA LEU A 38 13.64 6.80 5.28
C LEU A 38 14.24 7.24 6.61
N THR A 39 13.39 7.56 7.60
CA THR A 39 13.84 7.97 8.94
C THR A 39 14.64 6.86 9.61
N ALA A 40 14.17 5.61 9.53
CA ALA A 40 14.89 4.46 10.06
C ALA A 40 16.18 4.16 9.29
N TYR A 41 16.22 4.44 7.99
CA TYR A 41 17.42 4.26 7.18
C TYR A 41 18.52 5.29 7.48
N VAL A 42 18.15 6.56 7.64
CA VAL A 42 19.13 7.66 7.83
C VAL A 42 19.52 7.90 9.29
N SER A 43 18.69 7.46 10.23
CA SER A 43 18.88 7.74 11.66
C SER A 43 19.26 6.49 12.43
N SER A 44 20.11 6.63 13.45
CA SER A 44 20.35 5.55 14.41
C SER A 44 19.24 5.55 15.47
N LEU A 45 18.15 4.83 15.19
CA LEU A 45 17.05 4.61 16.13
C LEU A 45 17.33 3.40 17.03
N GLU A 46 16.70 3.35 18.20
CA GLU A 46 16.68 2.13 19.02
C GLU A 46 16.08 0.95 18.25
N ARG A 47 16.56 -0.27 18.54
CA ARG A 47 16.20 -1.51 17.83
C ARG A 47 14.69 -1.69 17.61
N THR A 48 13.88 -1.50 18.64
CA THR A 48 12.42 -1.64 18.53
C THR A 48 11.81 -0.53 17.66
N THR A 49 12.27 0.71 17.80
CA THR A 49 11.80 1.84 16.98
C THR A 49 12.20 1.67 15.52
N ASP A 50 13.44 1.25 15.26
CA ASP A 50 13.95 0.93 13.91
C ASP A 50 13.11 -0.17 13.24
N PHE A 51 12.82 -1.26 13.99
CA PHE A 51 11.97 -2.34 13.51
C PHE A 51 10.54 -1.86 13.22
N LEU A 52 9.94 -1.08 14.12
CA LEU A 52 8.58 -0.55 13.94
C LEU A 52 8.52 0.38 12.74
N PHE A 53 9.46 1.30 12.57
CA PHE A 53 9.46 2.26 11.48
C PHE A 53 9.65 1.58 10.12
N ASN A 54 10.59 0.63 10.02
CA ASN A 54 10.78 -0.15 8.79
C ASN A 54 9.56 -1.02 8.47
N THR A 55 9.00 -1.72 9.46
CA THR A 55 7.89 -2.66 9.24
C THR A 55 6.58 -1.94 8.95
N LEU A 56 6.21 -0.96 9.76
CA LEU A 56 4.99 -0.17 9.57
C LEU A 56 5.09 0.71 8.32
N GLY A 57 6.27 1.29 8.08
CA GLY A 57 6.51 2.08 6.88
C GLY A 57 6.37 1.24 5.61
N ALA A 58 7.00 0.06 5.56
CA ALA A 58 6.89 -0.86 4.44
C ALA A 58 5.46 -1.39 4.25
N ALA A 59 4.76 -1.72 5.34
CA ALA A 59 3.36 -2.13 5.26
C ALA A 59 2.45 -1.03 4.70
N GLY A 60 2.64 0.23 5.13
CA GLY A 60 1.91 1.38 4.62
C GLY A 60 2.11 1.58 3.12
N VAL A 61 3.36 1.54 2.64
CA VAL A 61 3.68 1.63 1.21
C VAL A 61 3.13 0.44 0.44
N LEU A 62 3.24 -0.78 0.99
CA LEU A 62 2.74 -2.00 0.36
C LEU A 62 1.23 -1.94 0.09
N ILE A 63 0.44 -1.43 1.04
CA ILE A 63 -1.02 -1.24 0.88
C ILE A 63 -1.31 -0.35 -0.34
N VAL A 64 -0.58 0.76 -0.49
CA VAL A 64 -0.72 1.68 -1.63
C VAL A 64 -0.33 1.01 -2.93
N CYS A 65 0.78 0.27 -2.94
CA CYS A 65 1.26 -0.40 -4.15
C CYS A 65 0.33 -1.52 -4.61
N VAL A 66 -0.26 -2.29 -3.70
CA VAL A 66 -1.27 -3.31 -4.02
C VAL A 66 -2.51 -2.66 -4.65
N LYS A 67 -2.99 -1.54 -4.09
CA LYS A 67 -4.12 -0.79 -4.65
C LYS A 67 -3.83 -0.27 -6.06
N LYS A 68 -2.60 0.22 -6.29
CA LYS A 68 -2.14 0.71 -7.61
C LYS A 68 -1.64 -0.38 -8.55
N ARG A 69 -1.64 -1.66 -8.13
CA ARG A 69 -1.05 -2.80 -8.87
C ARG A 69 0.40 -2.56 -9.32
N ALA A 70 1.18 -1.87 -8.48
CA ALA A 70 2.58 -1.57 -8.73
C ALA A 70 3.47 -2.73 -8.24
N PHE A 71 3.73 -3.71 -9.10
CA PHE A 71 4.40 -4.96 -8.70
C PHE A 71 5.84 -4.81 -8.22
N GLN A 72 6.65 -3.95 -8.86
CA GLN A 72 8.03 -3.71 -8.44
C GLN A 72 8.14 -3.23 -6.98
N PRO A 73 7.44 -2.16 -6.56
CA PRO A 73 7.50 -1.72 -5.17
C PRO A 73 6.79 -2.68 -4.21
N ILE A 74 5.85 -3.52 -4.67
CA ILE A 74 5.28 -4.60 -3.84
C ILE A 74 6.38 -5.57 -3.40
N VAL A 75 7.15 -6.10 -4.36
CA VAL A 75 8.23 -7.06 -4.05
C VAL A 75 9.28 -6.42 -3.15
N LEU A 76 9.65 -5.16 -3.43
CA LEU A 76 10.64 -4.45 -2.62
C LEU A 76 10.19 -4.26 -1.16
N ASN A 77 8.97 -3.77 -0.92
CA ASN A 77 8.48 -3.52 0.44
C ASN A 77 8.23 -4.84 1.20
N ALA A 78 7.82 -5.90 0.51
CA ALA A 78 7.73 -7.23 1.11
C ALA A 78 9.11 -7.75 1.56
N ALA A 79 10.13 -7.62 0.70
CA ALA A 79 11.50 -7.96 1.06
C ALA A 79 12.02 -7.11 2.23
N TRP A 80 11.67 -5.83 2.26
CA TRP A 80 12.04 -4.91 3.34
C TRP A 80 11.48 -5.34 4.69
N MET A 81 10.21 -5.76 4.73
CA MET A 81 9.61 -6.33 5.95
C MET A 81 10.32 -7.60 6.41
N ILE A 82 10.65 -8.51 5.48
CA ILE A 82 11.38 -9.74 5.80
C ILE A 82 12.77 -9.41 6.37
N GLY A 83 13.49 -8.46 5.76
CA GLY A 83 14.77 -7.98 6.25
C GLY A 83 14.68 -7.35 7.64
N GLY A 84 13.65 -6.54 7.89
CA GLY A 84 13.36 -5.97 9.20
C GLY A 84 13.12 -7.03 10.27
N CYS A 85 12.29 -8.04 9.98
CA CYS A 85 12.05 -9.17 10.88
C CYS A 85 13.34 -9.98 11.13
N TYR A 86 14.10 -10.28 10.09
CA TYR A 86 15.36 -11.00 10.20
C TYR A 86 16.35 -10.25 11.11
N LYS A 87 16.56 -8.96 10.86
CA LYS A 87 17.42 -8.10 11.68
C LYS A 87 16.93 -8.09 13.13
N TYR A 88 15.64 -7.89 13.37
CA TYR A 88 15.09 -7.77 14.71
C TYR A 88 15.10 -9.07 15.51
N PHE A 89 14.87 -10.24 14.92
CA PHE A 89 14.77 -11.49 15.68
C PHE A 89 16.03 -12.37 15.63
N LEU A 90 16.81 -12.30 14.55
CA LEU A 90 17.83 -13.29 14.24
C LEU A 90 19.27 -12.75 14.23
N THR A 91 19.47 -11.44 14.12
CA THR A 91 20.82 -10.85 14.06
C THR A 91 21.35 -10.38 15.41
N ASP A 92 20.47 -9.90 16.31
CA ASP A 92 20.84 -9.33 17.60
C ASP A 92 20.29 -10.15 18.80
N SER A 93 20.27 -11.48 18.69
CA SER A 93 19.96 -12.41 19.79
C SER A 93 21.22 -13.00 20.40
#